data_AF-A0A3B9GZZ9-F1
#
_entry.id   AF-A0A3B9GZZ9-F1
#
_cell.length_a   1.000
_cell.length_b   1.000
_cell.length_c   1.000
_cell.angle_alpha   90.00
_cell.angle_beta   90.00
_cell.angle_gamma   90.00
#
_symmetry.space_group_name_H-M   'P 1'
#
loop_
_entity.id
_entity.type
_entity.pdbx_description
1 polymer ?
#
loop_
_entity_poly.entity_id
_entity_poly.type
_entity_poly.pdbx_seq_one_letter_code
_entity_poly.pdbx_strand_id
1 'polypeptide(L)'
;YVPLAHAPAYSASKAALHAWTQSLRYQLRDTNVEVIELAPPGVQTSITPGQETRESYMPLADFTAETMESFRIEDTPAEVCVQRAKMLRAAEASGNFDQIFKGLNDGYEG
;
A
#
# COMPACT_ATOMS: atom_id res chain seq x y z
N TYR A 1 4.65 7.35 -3.26
CA TYR A 1 5.02 6.01 -2.70
C TYR A 1 6.35 6.17 -1.98
N VAL A 2 6.52 5.61 -0.78
CA VAL A 2 7.80 5.73 -0.05
C VAL A 2 8.58 4.42 -0.19
N PRO A 3 9.78 4.43 -0.79
CA PRO A 3 10.54 3.20 -1.03
C PRO A 3 11.20 2.65 0.23
N LEU A 4 11.32 1.32 0.29
CA LEU A 4 12.13 0.59 1.26
C LEU A 4 13.56 0.44 0.73
N ALA A 5 14.53 1.01 1.43
CA ALA A 5 15.95 1.00 1.07
C ALA A 5 16.55 -0.41 1.06
N HIS A 6 16.09 -1.30 1.95
CA HIS A 6 16.52 -2.71 1.98
C HIS A 6 15.86 -3.58 0.89
N ALA A 7 14.82 -3.08 0.22
CA ALA A 7 14.07 -3.80 -0.81
C ALA A 7 13.82 -2.91 -2.06
N PRO A 8 14.89 -2.46 -2.75
CA PRO A 8 14.78 -1.47 -3.82
C PRO A 8 14.04 -2.01 -5.06
N ALA A 9 14.30 -3.26 -5.46
CA ALA A 9 13.61 -3.89 -6.58
C ALA A 9 12.11 -4.06 -6.33
N TYR A 10 11.74 -4.51 -5.12
CA TYR A 10 10.34 -4.58 -4.69
C TYR A 10 9.66 -3.21 -4.76
N SER A 11 10.31 -2.18 -4.21
CA SER A 11 9.79 -0.80 -4.21
C SER A 11 9.59 -0.27 -5.63
N ALA A 12 10.55 -0.49 -6.52
CA ALA A 12 10.44 -0.10 -7.93
C ALA A 12 9.28 -0.82 -8.64
N SER A 13 9.12 -2.13 -8.42
CA SER A 13 8.00 -2.89 -8.99
C SER A 13 6.64 -2.41 -8.49
N LYS A 14 6.51 -2.05 -7.20
CA LYS A 14 5.27 -1.51 -6.65
C LYS A 14 4.96 -0.11 -7.20
N ALA A 15 5.96 0.75 -7.37
CA ALA A 15 5.78 2.05 -8.03
C ALA A 15 5.36 1.89 -9.50
N ALA A 16 5.94 0.92 -10.21
CA ALA A 16 5.56 0.61 -11.60
C ALA A 16 4.11 0.11 -11.69
N LEU A 17 3.68 -0.76 -10.76
CA LEU A 17 2.28 -1.20 -10.68
C LEU A 17 1.32 -0.03 -10.47
N HIS A 18 1.67 0.94 -9.63
CA HIS A 18 0.85 2.14 -9.43
C HIS A 18 0.71 2.99 -10.69
N ALA A 19 1.81 3.25 -11.40
CA ALA A 19 1.75 3.96 -12.68
C ALA A 19 0.92 3.19 -13.72
N TRP A 20 1.00 1.87 -13.69
CA TRP A 20 0.24 0.99 -14.58
C TRP A 20 -1.27 1.01 -14.28
N THR A 21 -1.69 0.90 -13.02
CA THR A 21 -3.12 0.95 -12.63
C THR A 21 -3.76 2.29 -12.96
N GLN A 22 -3.03 3.40 -12.78
CA GLN A 22 -3.47 4.74 -13.20
C GLN A 22 -3.73 4.81 -14.71
N SER A 23 -2.78 4.31 -15.50
CA SER A 23 -2.90 4.28 -16.96
C SER A 23 -4.03 3.36 -17.42
N LEU A 24 -4.15 2.18 -16.82
CA LEU A 24 -5.16 1.20 -17.16
C LEU A 24 -6.57 1.71 -16.85
N ARG A 25 -6.77 2.41 -15.72
CA ARG A 25 -8.04 3.06 -15.40
C ARG A 25 -8.45 4.08 -16.45
N TYR A 26 -7.49 4.89 -16.91
CA TYR A 26 -7.76 5.84 -17.99
C TYR A 26 -8.11 5.13 -19.31
N GLN A 27 -7.43 4.04 -19.63
CA GLN A 27 -7.69 3.26 -20.86
C GLN A 27 -9.06 2.58 -20.84
N LEU A 28 -9.52 2.10 -19.68
CA LEU A 28 -10.77 1.36 -19.52
C LEU A 28 -11.99 2.22 -19.16
N ARG A 29 -11.85 3.54 -19.07
CA ARG A 29 -12.90 4.48 -18.61
C ARG A 29 -14.22 4.42 -19.39
N ASP A 30 -14.19 3.93 -20.64
CA ASP A 30 -15.35 3.80 -21.52
C ASP A 30 -15.89 2.36 -21.57
N THR A 31 -15.54 1.54 -20.56
CA THR A 31 -15.97 0.13 -20.41
C THR A 31 -16.67 -0.09 -19.07
N ASN A 32 -17.21 -1.30 -18.86
CA ASN A 32 -17.81 -1.70 -17.58
C ASN A 32 -16.79 -2.30 -16.59
N VAL A 33 -15.49 -2.03 -16.76
CA VAL A 33 -14.41 -2.57 -15.90
C VAL A 33 -13.87 -1.48 -14.99
N GLU A 34 -13.93 -1.72 -13.68
CA GLU A 34 -13.31 -0.87 -12.67
C GLU A 34 -11.90 -1.35 -12.30
N VAL A 35 -10.98 -0.42 -12.16
CA VAL A 35 -9.58 -0.68 -11.75
C VAL A 35 -9.32 -0.04 -10.40
N ILE A 36 -9.30 -0.88 -9.37
CA ILE A 36 -9.07 -0.48 -7.98
C ILE A 36 -7.72 -1.02 -7.52
N GLU A 37 -6.85 -0.13 -7.01
CA GLU A 37 -5.56 -0.52 -6.44
C GLU A 37 -5.65 -0.66 -4.92
N LEU A 38 -5.37 -1.84 -4.39
CA LEU A 38 -5.30 -2.11 -2.95
C LEU A 38 -3.86 -1.97 -2.45
N ALA A 39 -3.62 -1.03 -1.54
CA ALA A 39 -2.32 -0.80 -0.90
C ALA A 39 -2.36 -1.25 0.57
N PRO A 40 -1.81 -2.43 0.91
CA PRO A 40 -1.78 -2.94 2.28
C PRO A 40 -0.73 -2.24 3.15
N PRO A 41 -0.84 -2.33 4.48
CA PRO A 41 0.25 -1.98 5.39
C PRO A 41 1.24 -3.16 5.49
N GLY A 42 2.15 -3.13 6.46
CA GLY A 42 2.79 -4.37 6.92
C GLY A 42 1.74 -5.32 7.51
N VAL A 43 1.62 -6.54 6.99
CA VAL A 43 0.64 -7.56 7.44
C VAL A 43 1.37 -8.78 7.99
N GLN A 44 0.90 -9.30 9.12
CA GLN A 44 1.41 -10.53 9.74
C GLN A 44 1.08 -11.74 8.86
N THR A 45 2.02 -12.10 8.00
CA THR A 45 1.93 -13.27 7.11
C THR A 45 3.21 -14.07 7.19
N SER A 46 3.15 -15.35 6.84
CA SER A 46 4.31 -16.25 6.81
C SER A 46 5.17 -16.11 5.56
N ILE A 47 5.02 -15.02 4.79
CA ILE A 47 5.77 -14.80 3.53
C ILE A 47 7.25 -14.53 3.82
N THR A 48 7.53 -13.76 4.87
CA THR A 48 8.89 -13.42 5.29
C THR A 48 9.10 -14.03 6.69
N PRO A 49 10.18 -14.77 6.94
CA PRO A 49 10.43 -15.36 8.26
C PRO A 49 10.34 -14.32 9.39
N GLY A 50 9.53 -14.62 10.41
CA GLY A 50 9.34 -13.77 11.57
C GLY A 50 8.35 -12.62 11.38
N GLN A 51 7.82 -12.40 10.17
CA GLN A 51 6.84 -11.34 9.89
C GLN A 51 5.48 -11.62 10.53
N GLU A 52 5.11 -12.89 10.65
CA GLU A 52 3.85 -13.36 11.23
C GLU A 52 3.67 -12.98 12.71
N THR A 53 4.75 -12.69 13.44
CA THR A 53 4.72 -12.29 14.85
C THR A 53 5.19 -10.85 15.09
N ARG A 54 5.41 -10.04 14.06
CA ARG A 54 5.83 -8.63 14.22
C ARG A 54 4.69 -7.81 14.81
N GLU A 55 4.86 -7.31 16.03
CA GLU A 55 3.84 -6.51 16.73
C GLU A 55 3.48 -5.21 16.01
N SER A 56 4.41 -4.64 15.25
CA SER A 56 4.17 -3.43 14.45
C SER A 56 3.31 -3.69 13.20
N TYR A 57 3.07 -4.95 12.83
CA TYR A 57 2.33 -5.33 11.64
C TYR A 57 0.87 -5.63 12.00
N MET A 58 -0.03 -5.42 11.03
CA MET A 58 -1.45 -5.67 11.19
C MET A 58 -1.74 -7.18 11.13
N PRO A 59 -2.58 -7.74 12.03
CA PRO A 59 -3.03 -9.12 11.89
C PRO A 59 -3.73 -9.37 10.55
N LEU A 60 -3.49 -10.53 9.94
CA LEU A 60 -4.06 -10.86 8.62
C LEU A 60 -5.60 -10.82 8.62
N ALA A 61 -6.24 -11.33 9.68
CA ALA A 61 -7.69 -11.33 9.79
C ALA A 61 -8.26 -9.91 9.80
N ASP A 62 -7.62 -8.99 10.53
CA ASP A 62 -8.03 -7.58 10.59
C ASP A 62 -7.83 -6.90 9.22
N PHE A 63 -6.69 -7.15 8.56
CA PHE A 63 -6.43 -6.62 7.23
C PHE A 63 -7.49 -7.07 6.21
N THR A 64 -7.86 -8.35 6.22
CA THR A 64 -8.91 -8.88 5.36
C THR A 64 -10.26 -8.24 5.68
N ALA A 65 -10.63 -8.12 6.95
CA ALA A 65 -11.90 -7.50 7.34
C ALA A 65 -11.99 -6.03 6.91
N GLU A 66 -10.96 -5.21 7.20
CA GLU A 66 -10.92 -3.78 6.81
C GLU A 66 -10.96 -3.60 5.28
N THR A 67 -10.23 -4.45 4.56
CA THR A 67 -10.22 -4.45 3.09
C THR A 67 -11.60 -4.75 2.52
N MET A 68 -12.24 -5.83 2.97
CA MET A 68 -13.55 -6.23 2.45
C MET A 68 -14.64 -5.22 2.79
N GLU A 69 -14.57 -4.56 3.94
CA GLU A 69 -15.48 -3.48 4.29
C GLU A 69 -15.33 -2.27 3.35
N SER A 70 -14.09 -1.93 2.97
CA SER A 70 -13.81 -0.83 2.04
C SER A 70 -14.42 -1.03 0.65
N PHE A 71 -14.64 -2.28 0.23
CA PHE A 71 -15.28 -2.63 -1.04
C PHE A 71 -16.81 -2.65 -1.00
N ARG A 72 -17.45 -2.45 0.16
CA ARG A 72 -18.92 -2.39 0.27
C ARG A 72 -19.53 -1.03 -0.04
N ILE A 73 -18.71 -0.03 -0.35
CA ILE A 73 -19.12 1.36 -0.60
C ILE A 73 -19.52 1.50 -2.08
N GLU A 74 -20.67 2.15 -2.35
CA GLU A 74 -21.22 2.29 -3.72
C GLU A 74 -20.24 2.95 -4.70
N ASP A 75 -19.42 3.90 -4.24
CA ASP A 75 -18.33 4.51 -4.99
C ASP A 75 -16.98 4.10 -4.39
N THR A 76 -16.49 2.91 -4.73
CA THR A 76 -15.18 2.46 -4.23
C THR A 76 -14.06 3.34 -4.79
N PRO A 77 -13.18 3.90 -3.95
CA PRO A 77 -12.08 4.73 -4.42
C PRO A 77 -11.15 3.99 -5.39
N ALA A 78 -10.57 4.73 -6.33
CA ALA A 78 -9.53 4.25 -7.24
C ALA A 78 -8.34 3.57 -6.52
N GLU A 79 -8.06 4.00 -5.29
CA GLU A 79 -7.03 3.46 -4.43
C GLU A 79 -7.62 3.16 -3.04
N VAL A 80 -7.65 1.88 -2.67
CA VAL A 80 -8.01 1.43 -1.34
C VAL A 80 -6.72 1.31 -0.54
N CYS A 81 -6.39 2.37 0.20
CA CYS A 81 -5.35 2.35 1.21
C CYS A 81 -5.98 2.08 2.57
N VAL A 82 -5.60 0.98 3.23
CA VAL A 82 -5.98 0.79 4.64
C VAL A 82 -5.44 1.95 5.49
N GLN A 83 -6.05 2.21 6.63
CA GLN A 83 -5.76 3.39 7.44
C GLN A 83 -4.27 3.57 7.74
N ARG A 84 -3.57 2.47 8.03
CA ARG A 84 -2.12 2.46 8.33
C ARG A 84 -1.21 2.78 7.13
N ALA A 85 -1.69 2.63 5.89
CA ALA A 85 -0.92 2.92 4.68
C ALA A 85 -1.07 4.37 4.19
N LYS A 86 -2.10 5.10 4.65
CA LYS A 86 -2.43 6.46 4.17
C LYS A 86 -1.30 7.47 4.37
N MET A 87 -0.58 7.40 5.50
CA MET A 87 0.55 8.29 5.77
C MET A 87 1.65 8.15 4.71
N LEU A 88 2.02 6.90 4.38
CA LEU A 88 3.03 6.62 3.35
C LEU A 88 2.54 7.05 1.96
N ARG A 89 1.24 6.86 1.69
CA ARG A 89 0.64 7.27 0.42
C ARG A 89 0.66 8.79 0.21
N ALA A 90 0.45 9.55 1.28
CA ALA A 90 0.37 11.01 1.25
C ALA A 90 1.74 11.71 1.42
N ALA A 91 2.84 10.97 1.58
CA ALA A 91 4.14 11.53 1.92
C ALA A 91 4.63 12.62 0.94
N GLU A 92 4.54 12.37 -0.37
CA GLU A 92 4.91 13.34 -1.40
C GLU A 92 3.94 14.53 -1.45
N ALA A 93 2.63 14.25 -1.47
CA ALA A 93 1.59 15.28 -1.55
C ALA A 93 1.55 16.22 -0.34
N SER A 94 1.99 15.74 0.82
CA SER A 94 2.07 16.52 2.06
C SER A 94 3.40 17.25 2.27
N GLY A 95 4.38 17.08 1.36
CA GLY A 95 5.71 17.67 1.50
C GLY A 95 6.61 17.02 2.57
N ASN A 96 6.19 15.89 3.15
CA ASN A 96 6.90 15.20 4.24
C ASN A 96 7.73 14.01 3.76
N PHE A 97 8.00 13.89 2.46
CA PHE A 97 8.63 12.71 1.87
C PHE A 97 9.95 12.35 2.55
N ASP A 98 10.90 13.28 2.66
CA ASP A 98 12.23 12.99 3.21
C ASP A 98 12.17 12.54 4.67
N GLN A 99 11.30 13.15 5.47
CA GLN A 99 11.10 12.79 6.87
C GLN A 99 10.53 11.38 7.00
N ILE A 100 9.50 11.06 6.22
CA ILE A 100 8.84 9.76 6.25
C ILE A 100 9.75 8.68 5.67
N PHE A 101 10.49 8.98 4.59
CA PHE A 101 11.47 8.09 3.99
C PHE A 101 12.57 7.73 4.99
N LYS A 102 13.12 8.72 5.69
CA LYS A 102 14.11 8.48 6.74
C LYS A 102 13.52 7.63 7.88
N GLY A 103 12.36 8.02 8.41
CA GLY A 103 11.73 7.31 9.53
C GLY A 103 11.37 5.86 9.21
N LEU A 104 10.85 5.60 8.00
CA LEU A 104 10.52 4.26 7.52
C LEU A 104 11.77 3.36 7.43
N ASN A 105 12.88 3.91 6.93
CA ASN A 105 14.08 3.13 6.66
C ASN A 105 15.00 2.98 7.87
N ASP A 106 15.07 3.98 8.74
CA ASP A 106 15.84 3.89 9.99
C ASP A 106 15.15 2.99 11.02
N GLY A 107 13.81 2.89 10.98
CA GLY A 107 13.04 1.99 11.83
C GLY A 107 13.04 0.53 11.36
N TYR A 108 13.75 0.21 10.27
CA TYR A 108 13.89 -1.16 9.80
C TYR A 108 14.95 -1.90 10.63
N GLU A 109 14.50 -2.64 11.61
CA GLU A 109 15.28 -3.69 12.27
C GLU A 109 15.17 -4.94 11.40
N GLY A 110 16.25 -5.23 10.65
CA GLY A 110 16.33 -6.37 9.73
C GLY A 110 16.53 -7.71 10.40
#